data_AF-A0AAU2GPD9-F1
#
_entry.id   AF-A0AAU2GPD9-F1
#
_cell.length_a   1.000
_cell.length_b   1.000
_cell.length_c   1.000
_cell.angle_alpha   90.00
_cell.angle_beta   90.00
_cell.angle_gamma   90.00
#
_symmetry.space_group_name_H-M   'P 1'
#
loop_
_entity.id
_entity.type
_entity.pdbx_description
1 polymer ?
#
loop_
_entity_poly.entity_id
_entity_poly.type
_entity_poly.pdbx_seq_one_letter_code
_entity_poly.pdbx_strand_id
1 'polypeptide(L)'
;MTCWVTSRASPSRSATPPARTWVPRRTRPPAQPRPPSLPARWREELPRALGELAEARKDPAAWTGMTRAGGVDLPGEIAGVVAADELVLHGWDLARAAGQEYAPDEAAPCASHGFLLAAAEDGDRGEGIFGPVVPVPDGAPLLDRAVGLGGRDPGRMPPTSP
;
A
#
# COMPACT_ATOMS: atom_id res chain seq x y z
N MET A 1 -23.28 -2.66 3.90
CA MET A 1 -22.98 -1.23 4.17
C MET A 1 -22.14 -0.76 3.01
N THR A 2 -22.71 0.08 2.17
CA THR A 2 -22.22 0.34 0.81
C THR A 2 -21.52 1.69 0.80
N CYS A 3 -20.21 1.70 0.52
CA CYS A 3 -19.44 2.94 0.34
C CYS A 3 -19.93 3.67 -0.92
N TRP A 4 -20.40 4.91 -0.77
CA TRP A 4 -20.84 5.76 -1.87
C TRP A 4 -19.84 6.90 -2.09
N VAL A 5 -19.45 7.12 -3.34
CA VAL A 5 -18.71 8.28 -3.86
C VAL A 5 -19.66 9.14 -4.68
N THR A 6 -19.51 10.47 -4.59
CA THR A 6 -20.00 11.37 -5.65
C THR A 6 -18.91 12.35 -6.07
N SER A 7 -18.40 12.14 -7.29
CA SER A 7 -17.51 13.03 -8.02
C SER A 7 -18.26 14.23 -8.60
N ARG A 8 -17.58 15.37 -8.74
CA ARG A 8 -17.99 16.46 -9.64
C ARG A 8 -16.78 17.19 -10.20
N ALA A 9 -16.68 17.24 -11.52
CA ALA A 9 -15.73 18.03 -12.29
C ALA A 9 -16.40 19.25 -12.92
N SER A 10 -15.64 20.34 -13.14
CA SER A 10 -15.85 21.26 -14.27
C SER A 10 -14.62 22.19 -14.49
N PRO A 11 -14.39 22.72 -15.70
CA PRO A 11 -13.07 23.15 -16.18
C PRO A 11 -12.86 24.67 -16.27
N SER A 12 -11.62 25.12 -16.41
CA SER A 12 -11.30 26.43 -16.99
C SER A 12 -10.08 26.35 -17.94
N ARG A 13 -10.22 27.01 -19.09
CA ARG A 13 -9.19 27.13 -20.14
C ARG A 13 -8.36 28.39 -19.89
N SER A 14 -7.05 28.30 -20.11
CA SER A 14 -6.16 29.46 -20.27
C SER A 14 -5.08 29.15 -21.32
N ALA A 15 -4.68 30.18 -22.06
CA ALA A 15 -4.00 30.13 -23.35
C ALA A 15 -2.51 29.68 -23.34
N THR A 16 -2.08 29.11 -24.47
CA THR A 16 -0.75 28.53 -24.71
C THR A 16 0.26 29.56 -25.25
N PRO A 17 1.43 29.76 -24.62
CA PRO A 17 2.58 30.47 -25.20
C PRO A 17 3.44 29.53 -26.09
N PRO A 18 4.29 30.07 -27.00
CA PRO A 18 4.94 29.27 -28.05
C PRO A 18 5.90 28.20 -27.52
N ALA A 19 5.91 27.06 -28.22
CA ALA A 19 6.64 25.86 -27.85
C ALA A 19 8.16 26.05 -27.79
N ARG A 20 8.72 26.01 -26.58
CA ARG A 20 10.12 25.58 -26.38
C ARG A 20 10.14 24.06 -26.47
N THR A 21 10.88 23.52 -27.43
CA THR A 21 11.21 22.10 -27.51
C THR A 21 12.03 21.70 -26.28
N TRP A 22 11.33 21.22 -25.24
CA TRP A 22 11.96 20.50 -24.15
C TRP A 22 12.32 19.10 -24.65
N VAL A 23 13.61 18.83 -24.79
CA VAL A 23 14.12 17.47 -24.98
C VAL A 23 14.29 16.89 -23.57
N PRO A 24 13.49 15.89 -23.14
CA PRO A 24 13.73 15.22 -21.88
C PRO A 24 15.13 14.60 -21.95
N ARG A 25 16.07 15.16 -21.20
CA ARG A 25 17.26 14.41 -20.83
C ARG A 25 16.73 13.23 -20.03
N ARG A 26 16.79 12.01 -20.56
CA ARG A 26 16.53 10.78 -19.78
C ARG A 26 17.64 10.69 -18.74
N THR A 27 17.50 11.43 -17.65
CA THR A 27 18.28 11.21 -16.45
C THR A 27 17.86 9.84 -15.94
N ARG A 28 18.77 8.87 -16.03
CA ARG A 28 18.66 7.61 -15.30
C ARG A 28 18.34 7.98 -13.85
N PRO A 29 17.24 7.49 -13.26
CA PRO A 29 16.98 7.72 -11.84
C PRO A 29 18.22 7.29 -11.06
N PRO A 30 18.55 8.01 -9.96
CA PRO A 30 19.70 7.64 -9.13
C PRO A 30 19.65 6.16 -8.80
N ALA A 31 20.81 5.51 -8.79
CA ALA A 31 20.89 4.10 -8.44
C ALA A 31 20.22 3.90 -7.08
N GLN A 32 19.21 3.05 -7.03
CA GLN A 32 18.56 2.75 -5.76
C GLN A 32 19.58 2.11 -4.82
N PRO A 33 19.59 2.47 -3.54
CA PRO A 33 20.49 1.84 -2.58
C PRO A 33 20.28 0.33 -2.59
N ARG A 34 21.38 -0.43 -2.47
CA ARG A 34 21.28 -1.89 -2.39
C ARG A 34 20.40 -2.23 -1.18
N PRO A 35 19.38 -3.10 -1.33
CA PRO A 35 18.57 -3.49 -0.19
C PRO A 35 19.46 -4.11 0.90
N PRO A 36 19.11 -3.93 2.18
CA PRO A 36 19.84 -4.57 3.27
C PRO A 36 19.83 -6.09 3.09
N SER A 37 20.90 -6.75 3.52
CA SER A 37 20.93 -8.21 3.58
C SER A 37 19.93 -8.69 4.62
N LEU A 38 19.09 -9.66 4.25
CA LEU A 38 18.18 -10.29 5.21
C LEU A 38 18.97 -11.05 6.29
N PRO A 39 18.47 -11.08 7.55
CA PRO A 39 19.06 -11.90 8.60
C PRO A 39 19.18 -13.37 8.18
N ALA A 40 20.20 -14.10 8.64
CA ALA A 40 20.43 -15.48 8.22
C ALA A 40 19.22 -16.40 8.47
N ARG A 41 18.45 -16.14 9.53
CA ARG A 41 17.29 -16.93 9.96
C ARG A 41 15.93 -16.30 9.59
N TRP A 42 15.91 -15.41 8.60
CA TRP A 42 14.67 -14.72 8.21
C TRP A 42 13.52 -15.68 7.85
N ARG A 43 13.84 -16.85 7.28
CA ARG A 43 12.86 -17.86 6.89
C ARG A 43 12.15 -18.49 8.08
N GLU A 44 12.85 -18.62 9.20
CA GLU A 44 12.32 -19.16 10.45
C GLU A 44 11.69 -18.05 11.32
N GLU A 45 12.27 -16.85 11.30
CA GLU A 45 11.85 -15.72 12.12
C GLU A 45 10.55 -15.07 11.61
N LEU A 46 10.38 -14.92 10.30
CA LEU A 46 9.20 -14.25 9.74
C LEU A 46 7.90 -15.00 10.04
N PRO A 47 7.76 -16.32 9.79
CA PRO A 47 6.54 -17.04 10.14
C PRO A 47 6.25 -17.03 11.64
N ARG A 48 7.30 -17.07 12.48
CA ARG A 48 7.17 -16.96 13.94
C ARG A 48 6.61 -15.60 14.33
N ALA A 49 7.21 -14.51 13.85
CA ALA A 49 6.77 -13.15 14.16
C ALA A 49 5.33 -12.89 13.70
N LEU A 50 4.93 -13.40 12.53
CA LEU A 50 3.55 -13.34 12.05
C LEU A 50 2.59 -14.12 12.95
N GLY A 51 3.01 -15.30 13.43
CA GLY A 51 2.27 -16.08 14.42
C GLY A 51 2.10 -15.35 15.76
N GLU A 52 3.18 -14.77 16.28
CA GLU A 52 3.16 -13.97 17.51
C GLU A 52 2.26 -12.73 17.39
N LEU A 53 2.30 -12.04 16.24
CA LEU A 53 1.39 -10.93 15.94
C LEU A 53 -0.08 -11.40 15.95
N ALA A 54 -0.37 -12.52 15.30
CA ALA A 54 -1.72 -13.07 15.24
C ALA A 54 -2.22 -13.48 16.63
N GLU A 55 -1.40 -14.14 17.45
CA GLU A 55 -1.76 -14.51 18.82
C GLU A 55 -1.99 -13.27 19.70
N ALA A 56 -1.11 -12.26 19.64
CA ALA A 56 -1.25 -11.03 20.41
C ALA A 56 -2.55 -10.28 20.09
N ARG A 57 -2.98 -10.30 18.82
CA ARG A 57 -4.21 -9.64 18.35
C ARG A 57 -5.51 -10.35 18.77
N LYS A 58 -5.44 -11.58 19.30
CA LYS A 58 -6.62 -12.27 19.87
C LYS A 58 -7.06 -11.68 21.19
N ASP A 59 -6.16 -11.02 21.93
CA ASP A 59 -6.50 -10.33 23.17
C ASP A 59 -7.29 -9.03 22.86
N PRO A 60 -8.52 -8.86 23.35
CA PRO A 60 -9.28 -7.62 23.20
C PRO A 60 -8.51 -6.37 23.67
N ALA A 61 -7.62 -6.50 24.66
CA ALA A 61 -6.82 -5.39 25.16
C ALA A 61 -5.88 -4.82 24.08
N ALA A 62 -5.44 -5.64 23.11
CA ALA A 62 -4.56 -5.22 22.00
C ALA A 62 -5.21 -4.19 21.07
N TRP A 63 -6.54 -4.03 21.14
CA TRP A 63 -7.32 -3.10 20.32
C TRP A 63 -7.59 -1.77 21.03
N THR A 64 -7.28 -1.67 22.32
CA THR A 64 -7.62 -0.51 23.16
C THR A 64 -6.38 0.23 23.63
N GLY A 65 -6.54 1.52 23.96
CA GLY A 65 -5.44 2.34 24.47
C GLY A 65 -4.41 2.72 23.40
N MET A 66 -3.28 3.27 23.86
CA MET A 66 -2.17 3.67 22.99
C MET A 66 -1.17 2.54 22.84
N THR A 67 -0.64 2.39 21.63
CA THR A 67 0.45 1.47 21.28
C THR A 67 1.42 2.16 20.31
N ARG A 68 2.41 1.43 19.82
CA ARG A 68 3.43 1.93 18.90
C ARG A 68 3.58 1.03 17.68
N ALA A 69 3.59 1.62 16.48
CA ALA A 69 3.91 0.96 15.22
C ALA A 69 4.86 1.84 14.41
N GLY A 70 5.93 1.25 13.84
CA GLY A 70 6.90 2.02 13.04
C GLY A 70 7.59 3.17 13.80
N GLY A 71 7.63 3.13 15.13
CA GLY A 71 8.14 4.23 15.96
C GLY A 71 7.14 5.34 16.27
N VAL A 72 5.92 5.27 15.73
CA VAL A 72 4.84 6.24 15.94
C VAL A 72 3.86 5.70 16.99
N ASP A 73 3.46 6.56 17.93
CA ASP A 73 2.41 6.23 18.91
C ASP A 73 1.02 6.46 18.30
N LEU A 74 0.14 5.46 18.42
CA LEU A 74 -1.19 5.46 17.81
C LEU A 74 -2.18 4.59 18.60
N PRO A 75 -3.50 4.82 18.48
CA PRO A 75 -4.49 3.96 19.11
C PRO A 75 -4.40 2.50 18.63
N GLY A 76 -4.65 1.54 19.53
CA GLY A 76 -4.54 0.10 19.25
C GLY A 76 -5.40 -0.39 18.08
N GLU A 77 -6.59 0.21 17.91
CA GLU A 77 -7.49 0.00 16.78
C GLU A 77 -6.85 0.41 15.45
N ILE A 78 -6.22 1.60 15.40
CA ILE A 78 -5.53 2.10 14.20
C ILE A 78 -4.30 1.25 13.91
N ALA A 79 -3.53 0.87 14.94
CA ALA A 79 -2.41 -0.05 14.77
C ALA A 79 -2.84 -1.40 14.16
N GLY A 80 -4.08 -1.84 14.41
CA GLY A 80 -4.61 -3.07 13.83
C GLY A 80 -4.90 -2.94 12.35
N VAL A 81 -5.47 -1.80 11.96
CA VAL A 81 -5.70 -1.45 10.56
C VAL A 81 -4.37 -1.28 9.81
N VAL A 82 -3.39 -0.59 10.40
CA VAL A 82 -2.03 -0.47 9.84
C VAL A 82 -1.40 -1.84 9.66
N ALA A 83 -1.45 -2.73 10.67
CA ALA A 83 -0.91 -4.07 10.54
C ALA A 83 -1.60 -4.88 9.41
N ALA A 84 -2.91 -4.74 9.24
CA ALA A 84 -3.62 -5.38 8.13
C ALA A 84 -3.19 -4.81 6.77
N ASP A 85 -3.04 -3.49 6.65
CA ASP A 85 -2.55 -2.82 5.44
C ASP A 85 -1.14 -3.28 5.04
N GLU A 86 -0.22 -3.32 6.00
CA GLU A 86 1.15 -3.81 5.82
C GLU A 86 1.17 -5.25 5.29
N LEU A 87 0.37 -6.14 5.88
CA LEU A 87 0.28 -7.53 5.44
C LEU A 87 -0.34 -7.67 4.05
N VAL A 88 -1.34 -6.87 3.72
CA VAL A 88 -1.99 -6.89 2.39
C VAL A 88 -1.04 -6.39 1.31
N LEU A 89 -0.47 -5.20 1.47
CA LEU A 89 0.36 -4.58 0.44
C LEU A 89 1.68 -5.33 0.26
N HIS A 90 2.36 -5.68 1.36
CA HIS A 90 3.65 -6.36 1.28
C HIS A 90 3.53 -7.86 1.05
N GLY A 91 2.45 -8.49 1.50
CA GLY A 91 2.11 -9.86 1.11
C GLY A 91 1.90 -9.96 -0.40
N TRP A 92 1.17 -9.00 -0.98
CA TRP A 92 0.99 -8.88 -2.42
C TRP A 92 2.32 -8.65 -3.16
N ASP A 93 3.18 -7.74 -2.68
CA ASP A 93 4.50 -7.49 -3.27
C ASP A 93 5.35 -8.77 -3.32
N LEU A 94 5.42 -9.48 -2.18
CA LEU A 94 6.22 -10.69 -2.05
C LEU A 94 5.70 -11.83 -2.93
N ALA A 95 4.38 -12.04 -2.94
CA ALA A 95 3.76 -13.07 -3.78
C ALA A 95 4.01 -12.79 -5.25
N ARG A 96 3.86 -11.54 -5.70
CA ARG A 96 4.18 -11.17 -7.09
C ARG A 96 5.65 -11.38 -7.42
N ALA A 97 6.56 -10.99 -6.55
CA ALA A 97 7.99 -11.22 -6.75
C ALA A 97 8.35 -12.71 -6.81
N ALA A 98 7.61 -13.55 -6.09
CA ALA A 98 7.78 -15.00 -6.08
C ALA A 98 6.97 -15.75 -7.16
N GLY A 99 6.17 -15.05 -7.97
CA GLY A 99 5.26 -15.68 -8.94
C GLY A 99 4.16 -16.52 -8.30
N GLN A 100 3.78 -16.21 -7.06
CA GLN A 100 2.73 -16.89 -6.31
C GLN A 100 1.40 -16.13 -6.37
N GLU A 101 0.31 -16.85 -6.27
CA GLU A 101 -1.01 -16.28 -6.04
C GLU A 101 -1.12 -15.77 -4.58
N TYR A 102 -1.79 -14.63 -4.39
CA TYR A 102 -2.05 -14.07 -3.07
C TYR A 102 -3.54 -13.79 -2.93
N ALA A 103 -4.20 -14.59 -2.09
CA ALA A 103 -5.62 -14.53 -1.81
C ALA A 103 -5.84 -14.43 -0.29
N PRO A 104 -5.64 -13.23 0.31
CA PRO A 104 -5.94 -13.02 1.72
C PRO A 104 -7.46 -13.11 1.98
N ASP A 105 -7.83 -13.33 3.26
CA ASP A 105 -9.22 -13.23 3.70
C ASP A 105 -9.80 -11.85 3.36
N GLU A 106 -11.07 -11.81 2.91
CA GLU A 106 -11.72 -10.59 2.39
C GLU A 106 -11.73 -9.41 3.37
N ALA A 107 -11.71 -9.68 4.69
CA ALA A 107 -11.68 -8.64 5.70
C ALA A 107 -10.39 -7.80 5.64
N ALA A 108 -9.26 -8.41 5.27
CA ALA A 108 -7.96 -7.73 5.24
C ALA A 108 -7.87 -6.69 4.10
N PRO A 109 -8.16 -7.01 2.82
CA PRO A 109 -8.26 -6.01 1.76
C PRO A 109 -9.33 -4.94 2.02
N CYS A 110 -10.42 -5.27 2.72
CA CYS A 110 -11.43 -4.29 3.09
C CYS A 110 -10.89 -3.24 4.07
N ALA A 111 -10.19 -3.67 5.12
CA ALA A 111 -9.56 -2.77 6.09
C ALA A 111 -8.47 -1.90 5.43
N SER A 112 -7.60 -2.52 4.63
CA SER A 112 -6.54 -1.82 3.87
C SER A 112 -7.13 -0.79 2.90
N HIS A 113 -8.14 -1.17 2.10
CA HIS A 113 -8.79 -0.25 1.18
C HIS A 113 -9.40 0.96 1.90
N GLY A 114 -10.10 0.75 3.02
CA GLY A 114 -10.69 1.84 3.81
C GLY A 114 -9.64 2.80 4.34
N PHE A 115 -8.54 2.27 4.87
CA PHE A 115 -7.41 3.04 5.37
C PHE A 115 -6.73 3.87 4.28
N LEU A 116 -6.39 3.24 3.17
CA LEU A 116 -5.70 3.90 2.06
C LEU A 116 -6.58 4.93 1.34
N LEU A 117 -7.90 4.69 1.29
CA LEU A 117 -8.85 5.66 0.73
C LEU A 117 -8.90 6.92 1.59
N ALA A 118 -9.02 6.78 2.91
CA ALA A 118 -9.01 7.92 3.83
C ALA A 118 -7.72 8.74 3.70
N ALA A 119 -6.56 8.08 3.67
CA ALA A 119 -5.27 8.73 3.44
C ALA A 119 -5.18 9.44 2.08
N ALA A 120 -5.83 8.89 1.04
CA ALA A 120 -5.87 9.52 -0.28
C ALA A 120 -6.77 10.77 -0.31
N GLU A 121 -7.90 10.73 0.38
CA GLU A 121 -8.90 11.82 0.44
C GLU A 121 -8.43 13.00 1.29
N ASP A 122 -7.77 12.73 2.41
CA ASP A 122 -7.24 13.76 3.32
C ASP A 122 -5.99 14.47 2.75
N GLY A 123 -5.42 13.94 1.66
CA GLY A 123 -4.17 14.41 1.07
C GLY A 123 -2.93 14.09 1.93
N ASP A 124 -3.12 13.49 3.11
CA ASP A 124 -2.07 12.99 3.99
C ASP A 124 -1.73 11.54 3.62
N ARG A 125 -0.77 11.41 2.69
CA ARG A 125 -0.26 10.10 2.25
C ARG A 125 0.89 9.59 3.13
N GLY A 126 0.88 9.94 4.42
CA GLY A 126 1.88 9.54 5.41
C GLY A 126 3.27 10.05 5.04
N GLU A 127 3.41 11.36 4.79
CA GLU A 127 4.71 11.98 4.44
C GLU A 127 5.44 11.33 3.24
N GLY A 128 4.70 10.68 2.33
CA GLY A 128 5.27 10.01 1.16
C GLY A 128 5.58 8.52 1.35
N ILE A 129 5.09 7.89 2.42
CA ILE A 129 5.13 6.43 2.64
C ILE A 129 4.41 5.70 1.48
N PHE A 130 3.33 6.27 0.95
CA PHE A 130 2.64 5.71 -0.21
C PHE A 130 3.02 6.41 -1.52
N GLY A 131 3.16 5.61 -2.58
CA GLY A 131 3.30 6.14 -3.93
C GLY A 131 2.04 6.87 -4.44
N PRO A 132 2.11 7.53 -5.61
CA PRO A 132 0.93 8.10 -6.25
C PRO A 132 -0.13 7.03 -6.50
N VAL A 133 -1.40 7.37 -6.27
CA VAL A 133 -2.52 6.45 -6.55
C VAL A 133 -2.47 5.99 -8.00
N VAL A 134 -2.56 4.68 -8.20
CA VAL A 134 -2.76 4.07 -9.50
C VAL A 134 -4.25 3.83 -9.68
N PRO A 135 -4.91 4.44 -10.69
CA PRO A 135 -6.34 4.25 -10.92
C PRO A 135 -6.67 2.80 -11.23
N VAL A 136 -7.62 2.23 -10.48
CA VAL A 136 -8.15 0.87 -10.67
C VAL A 136 -9.67 0.97 -10.79
N PRO A 137 -10.32 0.31 -11.76
CA PRO A 137 -11.77 0.38 -11.91
C PRO A 137 -12.53 -0.10 -10.67
N ASP A 138 -13.66 0.53 -10.34
CA ASP A 138 -14.45 0.21 -9.14
C ASP A 138 -14.96 -1.25 -9.10
N GLY A 139 -15.15 -1.86 -10.28
CA GLY A 139 -15.56 -3.25 -10.44
C GLY A 139 -14.43 -4.28 -10.40
N ALA A 140 -13.17 -3.85 -10.24
CA ALA A 140 -12.04 -4.75 -10.07
C ALA A 140 -12.06 -5.43 -8.68
N PRO A 141 -11.34 -6.55 -8.49
CA PRO A 141 -11.16 -7.16 -7.18
C PRO A 141 -10.72 -6.15 -6.11
N LEU A 142 -11.22 -6.31 -4.89
CA LEU A 142 -10.95 -5.38 -3.79
C LEU A 142 -9.45 -5.25 -3.48
N LEU A 143 -8.72 -6.36 -3.58
CA LEU A 143 -7.26 -6.38 -3.44
C LEU A 143 -6.58 -5.46 -4.46
N ASP A 144 -6.98 -5.53 -5.74
CA ASP A 144 -6.38 -4.70 -6.80
C ASP A 144 -6.63 -3.22 -6.53
N ARG A 145 -7.83 -2.87 -6.04
CA ARG A 145 -8.19 -1.50 -5.68
C ARG A 145 -7.37 -0.98 -4.48
N ALA A 146 -7.19 -1.80 -3.45
CA ALA A 146 -6.33 -1.46 -2.31
C ALA A 146 -4.87 -1.27 -2.76
N VAL A 147 -4.34 -2.19 -3.56
CA VAL A 147 -2.99 -2.12 -4.15
C VAL A 147 -2.81 -0.84 -4.99
N GLY A 148 -3.80 -0.49 -5.81
CA GLY A 148 -3.83 0.74 -6.59
C GLY A 148 -3.80 2.00 -5.72
N LEU A 149 -4.61 2.03 -4.65
CA LEU A 149 -4.57 3.09 -3.65
C LEU A 149 -3.22 3.16 -2.93
N GLY A 150 -2.54 2.03 -2.71
CA GLY A 150 -1.17 1.97 -2.16
C GLY A 150 -0.08 2.37 -3.16
N GLY A 151 -0.44 2.74 -4.39
CA GLY A 151 0.46 3.24 -5.43
C GLY A 151 1.17 2.15 -6.25
N ARG A 152 0.65 0.92 -6.23
CA ARG A 152 1.15 -0.21 -7.02
C ARG A 152 0.24 -0.46 -8.22
N ASP A 153 0.82 -0.95 -9.31
CA ASP A 153 0.06 -1.29 -10.51
C ASP A 153 -0.28 -2.80 -10.52
N PRO A 154 -1.56 -3.19 -10.32
CA PRO A 154 -1.97 -4.58 -10.31
C PRO A 154 -1.80 -5.29 -11.67
N GLY A 155 -1.85 -4.53 -12.77
CA GLY A 155 -1.68 -5.06 -14.13
C GLY A 155 -0.23 -5.30 -14.53
N ARG A 156 0.73 -4.78 -13.77
CA ARG A 156 2.16 -4.86 -14.12
C ARG A 156 2.75 -6.21 -13.76
N MET A 157 3.18 -6.98 -14.76
CA MET A 157 3.99 -8.19 -14.52
C MET A 157 5.36 -7.84 -13.93
N PRO A 158 5.89 -8.67 -13.01
CA PRO A 158 7.29 -8.55 -12.59
C PRO A 158 8.21 -8.63 -13.81
N PRO A 159 9.34 -7.91 -13.85
CA PRO A 159 10.34 -8.13 -14.88
C PRO A 159 10.81 -9.59 -14.80
N THR A 160 10.71 -10.32 -15.91
CA THR A 160 11.32 -11.65 -16.03
C THR A 160 12.83 -11.47 -15.97
N SER A 161 13.47 -11.98 -14.92
CA SER A 161 14.93 -12.10 -14.92
C SER A 161 15.35 -13.05 -16.06
N PRO A 162 16.35 -12.67 -16.89
CA PRO A 162 16.89 -13.54 -17.93
C PRO A 162 17.65 -14.74 -17.36
#